data_AF-A0A4S3ZZ94-F1
#
_entry.id   AF-A0A4S3ZZ94-F1
#
_cell.length_a   1.000
_cell.length_b   1.000
_cell.length_c   1.000
_cell.angle_alpha   90.00
_cell.angle_beta   90.00
_cell.angle_gamma   90.00
#
_symmetry.space_group_name_H-M   'P 1'
#
loop_
_entity.id
_entity.type
_entity.pdbx_description
1 polymer ?
#
loop_
_entity_poly.entity_id
_entity_poly.type
_entity_poly.pdbx_seq_one_letter_code
_entity_poly.pdbx_strand_id
1 'polypeptide(L)'
;MTKIYHDYFETLKKYLVLLAIDSRSGIVGCSEAEINTLRSEKGPIPLAYEAYLRSLGKKFLFEFMDAENMAFEDLDYINNFANEVFENNARPPKEDFFVISERRNDYISLIYAEGDNPKVWIMSEYWDDTEKGENLAIRTGSFTELMNIFFKQTLTNHPASFYFVPQNIADSEAYIRKKYQNWLTGLQSIHTIVQKYQDENPLIHELNQCFSDYYQQNAAAISESLQKDKNAKSPEKSDAVHEAHAPKTESNKNLFQRLRAFFN
;
A
#
# COMPACT_ATOMS: atom_id res chain seq x y z
N MET A 1 -10.25 -4.87 -24.08
CA MET A 1 -10.18 -3.90 -22.96
C MET A 1 -9.77 -4.56 -21.63
N THR A 2 -10.09 -5.83 -21.34
CA THR A 2 -9.64 -6.57 -20.14
C THR A 2 -8.13 -6.55 -19.85
N LYS A 3 -7.29 -6.52 -20.91
CA LYS A 3 -5.84 -6.50 -20.78
C LYS A 3 -5.30 -5.24 -20.07
N ILE A 4 -6.00 -4.10 -20.19
CA ILE A 4 -5.53 -2.83 -19.62
C ILE A 4 -5.46 -2.87 -18.08
N TYR A 5 -6.48 -3.44 -17.44
CA TYR A 5 -6.56 -3.56 -15.98
C TYR A 5 -5.64 -4.66 -15.46
N HIS A 6 -5.59 -5.80 -16.16
CA HIS A 6 -4.66 -6.87 -15.84
C HIS A 6 -3.21 -6.37 -15.81
N ASP A 7 -2.76 -5.71 -16.89
CA ASP A 7 -1.38 -5.24 -16.98
C ASP A 7 -1.08 -4.15 -15.94
N TYR A 8 -2.07 -3.29 -15.63
CA TYR A 8 -1.98 -2.31 -14.54
C TYR A 8 -1.78 -2.99 -13.18
N PHE A 9 -2.62 -3.94 -12.79
CA PHE A 9 -2.55 -4.59 -11.47
C PHE A 9 -1.34 -5.50 -11.32
N GLU A 10 -0.89 -6.17 -12.39
CA GLU A 10 0.37 -6.91 -12.39
C GLU A 10 1.58 -5.98 -12.24
N THR A 11 1.53 -4.79 -12.83
CA THR A 11 2.58 -3.76 -12.65
C THR A 11 2.58 -3.23 -11.22
N LEU A 12 1.41 -2.90 -10.66
CA LEU A 12 1.26 -2.48 -9.27
C LEU A 12 1.80 -3.55 -8.31
N LYS A 13 1.37 -4.80 -8.48
CA LYS A 13 1.87 -5.95 -7.71
C LYS A 13 3.39 -6.06 -7.77
N LYS A 14 3.98 -5.94 -8.96
CA LYS A 14 5.43 -5.96 -9.14
C LYS A 14 6.11 -4.84 -8.33
N TYR A 15 5.56 -3.62 -8.34
CA TYR A 15 6.10 -2.51 -7.56
C TYR A 15 6.04 -2.77 -6.06
N LEU A 16 4.89 -3.24 -5.56
CA LEU A 16 4.73 -3.59 -4.14
C LEU A 16 5.71 -4.69 -3.70
N VAL A 17 5.93 -5.72 -4.53
CA VAL A 17 6.93 -6.77 -4.28
C VAL A 17 8.35 -6.20 -4.24
N LEU A 18 8.72 -5.34 -5.20
CA LEU A 18 10.05 -4.69 -5.22
C LEU A 18 10.29 -3.86 -3.97
N LEU A 19 9.24 -3.23 -3.45
CA LEU A 19 9.27 -2.44 -2.22
C LEU A 19 9.27 -3.30 -0.94
N ALA A 20 9.27 -4.62 -1.06
CA ALA A 20 9.18 -5.58 0.05
C ALA A 20 7.92 -5.41 0.91
N ILE A 21 6.86 -4.83 0.32
CA ILE A 21 5.52 -4.78 0.92
C ILE A 21 5.03 -6.21 1.08
N ASP A 22 4.50 -6.49 2.27
CA ASP A 22 3.93 -7.78 2.63
C ASP A 22 4.86 -8.99 2.34
N SER A 23 6.15 -8.81 2.56
CA SER A 23 7.18 -9.84 2.31
C SER A 23 7.05 -11.12 3.15
N ARG A 24 6.11 -11.18 4.11
CA ARG A 24 5.85 -12.36 4.95
C ARG A 24 4.63 -13.15 4.49
N SER A 25 3.49 -12.48 4.29
CA SER A 25 2.23 -13.13 3.88
C SER A 25 2.17 -13.33 2.37
N GLY A 26 2.87 -12.46 1.63
CA GLY A 26 2.90 -12.44 0.18
C GLY A 26 1.68 -11.77 -0.43
N ILE A 27 1.88 -11.11 -1.57
CA ILE A 27 0.79 -10.51 -2.34
C ILE A 27 0.12 -11.60 -3.18
N VAL A 28 -1.11 -11.95 -2.82
CA VAL A 28 -1.86 -13.06 -3.39
C VAL A 28 -3.19 -12.57 -3.95
N GLY A 29 -3.60 -13.11 -5.10
CA GLY A 29 -4.91 -12.86 -5.68
C GLY A 29 -5.87 -14.06 -5.51
N CYS A 30 -7.14 -13.80 -5.77
CA CYS A 30 -8.22 -14.78 -5.70
C CYS A 30 -8.12 -15.79 -6.85
N SER A 31 -8.48 -17.04 -6.55
CA SER A 31 -8.65 -18.12 -7.51
C SER A 31 -9.90 -17.92 -8.36
N GLU A 32 -9.97 -18.61 -9.51
CA GLU A 32 -11.18 -18.62 -10.36
C GLU A 32 -12.44 -19.06 -9.60
N ALA A 33 -12.30 -20.02 -8.68
CA ALA A 33 -13.44 -20.51 -7.89
C ALA A 33 -13.98 -19.41 -6.96
N GLU A 34 -13.10 -18.64 -6.33
CA GLU A 34 -13.47 -17.50 -5.47
C GLU A 34 -14.15 -16.40 -6.29
N ILE A 35 -13.59 -16.04 -7.46
CA ILE A 35 -14.19 -15.05 -8.36
C ILE A 35 -15.57 -15.50 -8.86
N ASN A 36 -15.72 -16.78 -9.24
CA ASN A 36 -16.99 -17.32 -9.72
C ASN A 36 -18.05 -17.38 -8.62
N THR A 37 -17.64 -17.65 -7.38
CA THR A 37 -18.53 -17.60 -6.21
C THR A 37 -19.07 -16.18 -6.04
N LEU A 38 -18.19 -15.18 -6.02
CA LEU A 38 -18.59 -13.77 -5.92
C LEU A 38 -19.54 -13.35 -7.05
N ARG A 39 -19.27 -13.76 -8.29
CA ARG A 39 -20.17 -13.48 -9.43
C ARG A 39 -21.55 -14.10 -9.25
N SER A 40 -21.61 -15.32 -8.72
CA SER A 40 -22.90 -16.00 -8.50
C SER A 40 -23.73 -15.34 -7.41
N GLU A 41 -23.09 -14.73 -6.41
CA GLU A 41 -23.76 -14.10 -5.27
C GLU A 41 -24.15 -12.64 -5.52
N LYS A 42 -23.29 -11.88 -6.20
CA LYS A 42 -23.42 -10.42 -6.33
C LYS A 42 -23.66 -9.95 -7.77
N GLY A 43 -23.60 -10.85 -8.75
CA GLY A 43 -23.78 -10.52 -10.16
C GLY A 43 -22.46 -10.11 -10.86
N PRO A 44 -22.54 -9.41 -12.00
CA PRO A 44 -21.38 -9.01 -12.79
C PRO A 44 -20.40 -8.16 -11.97
N ILE A 45 -19.12 -8.53 -11.99
CA ILE A 45 -18.05 -7.79 -11.32
C ILE A 45 -17.43 -6.80 -12.31
N PRO A 46 -17.26 -5.52 -11.94
CA PRO A 46 -16.54 -4.56 -12.75
C PRO A 46 -15.12 -5.04 -13.10
N LEU A 47 -14.69 -4.87 -14.35
CA LEU A 47 -13.44 -5.45 -14.86
C LEU A 47 -12.19 -5.02 -14.08
N ALA A 48 -12.12 -3.76 -13.65
CA ALA A 48 -11.01 -3.25 -12.85
C ALA A 48 -10.98 -3.90 -11.46
N TYR A 49 -12.14 -4.06 -10.81
CA TYR A 49 -12.22 -4.70 -9.51
C TYR A 49 -11.91 -6.21 -9.61
N GLU A 50 -12.40 -6.87 -10.65
CA GLU A 50 -12.05 -8.28 -10.90
C GLU A 50 -10.53 -8.45 -11.12
N ALA A 51 -9.90 -7.59 -11.92
CA ALA A 51 -8.45 -7.64 -12.14
C ALA A 51 -7.67 -7.43 -10.84
N TYR A 52 -8.11 -6.51 -9.97
CA TYR A 52 -7.56 -6.36 -8.61
C TYR A 52 -7.64 -7.65 -7.81
N LEU A 53 -8.84 -8.23 -7.70
CA LEU A 53 -9.07 -9.46 -6.94
C LEU A 53 -8.14 -10.56 -7.42
N ARG A 54 -8.01 -10.75 -8.73
CA ARG A 54 -7.17 -11.77 -9.36
C ARG A 54 -5.67 -11.59 -9.15
N SER A 55 -5.19 -10.36 -9.13
CA SER A 55 -3.76 -10.09 -9.05
C SER A 55 -3.26 -10.04 -7.61
N LEU A 56 -3.94 -9.26 -6.76
CA LEU A 56 -3.47 -8.93 -5.42
C LEU A 56 -4.55 -8.89 -4.34
N GLY A 57 -5.84 -8.87 -4.67
CA GLY A 57 -6.91 -8.58 -3.71
C GLY A 57 -7.27 -9.65 -2.69
N LYS A 58 -6.59 -10.81 -2.63
CA LYS A 58 -6.99 -11.88 -1.69
C LYS A 58 -6.71 -11.52 -0.24
N LYS A 59 -5.49 -11.07 0.02
CA LYS A 59 -4.95 -10.79 1.37
C LYS A 59 -4.49 -9.34 1.53
N PHE A 60 -4.85 -8.51 0.58
CA PHE A 60 -4.25 -7.20 0.49
C PHE A 60 -4.88 -6.25 1.49
N LEU A 61 -4.09 -5.97 2.51
CA LEU A 61 -4.42 -5.10 3.62
C LEU A 61 -3.65 -3.79 3.47
N PHE A 62 -4.37 -2.68 3.47
CA PHE A 62 -3.76 -1.35 3.72
C PHE A 62 -3.61 -1.06 5.22
N GLU A 63 -3.75 -2.11 6.04
CA GLU A 63 -3.83 -2.07 7.50
C GLU A 63 -2.65 -1.34 8.15
N PHE A 64 -1.44 -1.48 7.60
CA PHE A 64 -0.26 -0.84 8.20
C PHE A 64 -0.16 0.67 7.98
N MET A 65 -1.00 1.27 7.13
CA MET A 65 -0.81 2.65 6.67
C MET A 65 -2.07 3.52 6.76
N ASP A 66 -3.26 2.93 6.66
CA ASP A 66 -4.52 3.67 6.79
C ASP A 66 -5.63 2.91 7.56
N ALA A 67 -5.31 1.73 8.12
CA ALA A 67 -6.27 0.84 8.79
C ALA A 67 -7.50 0.45 7.93
N GLU A 68 -7.40 0.61 6.60
CA GLU A 68 -8.46 0.24 5.66
C GLU A 68 -8.26 -1.22 5.19
N ASN A 69 -9.28 -2.04 5.37
CA ASN A 69 -9.30 -3.45 4.97
C ASN A 69 -9.99 -3.59 3.61
N MET A 70 -9.29 -4.21 2.65
CA MET A 70 -9.77 -4.51 1.29
C MET A 70 -9.53 -5.97 0.89
N ALA A 71 -9.21 -6.83 1.87
CA ALA A 71 -8.87 -8.21 1.60
C ALA A 71 -10.15 -9.00 1.31
N PHE A 72 -10.15 -9.75 0.20
CA PHE A 72 -11.26 -10.64 -0.14
C PHE A 72 -11.51 -11.70 0.92
N GLU A 73 -10.46 -12.18 1.62
CA GLU A 73 -10.64 -13.16 2.69
C GLU A 73 -11.44 -12.62 3.89
N ASP A 74 -11.53 -11.29 4.02
CA ASP A 74 -12.32 -10.60 5.04
C ASP A 74 -13.65 -10.06 4.48
N LEU A 75 -14.04 -10.43 3.25
CA LEU A 75 -15.21 -9.85 2.57
C LEU A 75 -16.51 -10.05 3.35
N ASP A 76 -16.71 -11.20 4.00
CA ASP A 76 -17.88 -11.45 4.85
C ASP A 76 -17.94 -10.46 6.02
N TYR A 77 -16.79 -10.21 6.64
CA TYR A 77 -16.66 -9.26 7.73
C TYR A 77 -16.88 -7.81 7.25
N ILE A 78 -16.30 -7.43 6.11
CA ILE A 78 -16.52 -6.13 5.46
C ILE A 78 -18.01 -5.92 5.16
N ASN A 79 -18.69 -6.94 4.61
CA ASN A 79 -20.12 -6.88 4.31
C ASN A 79 -20.97 -6.77 5.57
N ASN A 80 -20.65 -7.50 6.63
CA ASN A 80 -21.38 -7.42 7.90
C ASN A 80 -21.28 -6.01 8.49
N PHE A 81 -20.08 -5.42 8.53
CA PHE A 81 -19.89 -4.06 8.99
C PHE A 81 -20.64 -3.05 8.10
N ALA A 82 -20.61 -3.21 6.78
CA ALA A 82 -21.37 -2.34 5.89
C ALA A 82 -22.89 -2.40 6.11
N ASN A 83 -23.43 -3.58 6.44
CA ASN A 83 -24.85 -3.70 6.80
C ASN A 83 -25.17 -2.88 8.06
N GLU A 84 -24.33 -2.93 9.10
CA GLU A 84 -24.47 -2.09 10.29
C GLU A 84 -24.46 -0.60 9.92
N VAL A 85 -23.55 -0.19 9.04
CA VAL A 85 -23.46 1.19 8.54
C VAL A 85 -24.72 1.58 7.76
N PHE A 86 -25.23 0.74 6.85
CA PHE A 86 -26.45 1.05 6.11
C PHE A 86 -27.68 1.16 7.01
N GLU A 87 -27.78 0.30 8.02
CA GLU A 87 -28.85 0.31 9.03
C GLU A 87 -28.80 1.58 9.87
N ASN A 88 -27.63 1.92 10.42
CA ASN A 88 -27.43 3.13 11.23
C ASN A 88 -27.77 4.41 10.46
N ASN A 89 -27.48 4.42 9.17
CA ASN A 89 -27.71 5.57 8.29
C ASN A 89 -29.10 5.60 7.65
N ALA A 90 -29.91 4.55 7.84
CA ALA A 90 -31.19 4.33 7.15
C ALA A 90 -31.11 4.56 5.61
N ARG A 91 -29.96 4.24 5.00
CA ARG A 91 -29.64 4.51 3.60
C ARG A 91 -29.01 3.29 2.91
N PRO A 92 -29.76 2.20 2.70
CA PRO A 92 -29.29 1.14 1.83
C PRO A 92 -29.14 1.67 0.39
N PRO A 93 -28.10 1.26 -0.36
CA PRO A 93 -27.97 1.62 -1.76
C PRO A 93 -29.14 1.05 -2.57
N LYS A 94 -29.62 1.82 -3.56
CA LYS A 94 -30.77 1.43 -4.40
C LYS A 94 -30.39 0.61 -5.63
N GLU A 95 -29.14 0.71 -6.04
CA GLU A 95 -28.58 0.06 -7.22
C GLU A 95 -27.61 -1.05 -6.78
N ASP A 96 -27.37 -2.02 -7.65
CA ASP A 96 -26.45 -3.12 -7.37
C ASP A 96 -25.03 -2.60 -7.12
N PHE A 97 -24.46 -3.01 -5.98
CA PHE A 97 -23.19 -2.50 -5.49
C PHE A 97 -22.32 -3.60 -4.89
N PHE A 98 -21.04 -3.30 -4.82
CA PHE A 98 -20.06 -4.06 -4.06
C PHE A 98 -19.51 -3.16 -2.96
N VAL A 99 -19.53 -3.64 -1.71
CA VAL A 99 -18.69 -3.07 -0.67
C VAL A 99 -17.29 -3.62 -0.90
N ILE A 100 -16.31 -2.74 -1.07
CA ILE A 100 -14.95 -3.11 -1.45
C ILE A 100 -13.95 -2.89 -0.32
N SER A 101 -14.32 -2.10 0.68
CA SER A 101 -13.46 -1.82 1.83
C SER A 101 -14.22 -1.34 3.05
N GLU A 102 -13.59 -1.52 4.20
CA GLU A 102 -13.99 -0.89 5.46
C GLU A 102 -12.79 -0.23 6.13
N ARG A 103 -13.06 0.86 6.84
CA ARG A 103 -12.18 1.43 7.84
C ARG A 103 -12.99 1.67 9.11
N ARG A 104 -12.86 0.76 10.08
CA ARG A 104 -13.61 0.80 11.35
C ARG A 104 -13.55 2.17 12.02
N ASN A 105 -14.70 2.57 12.57
CA ASN A 105 -14.91 3.85 13.24
C ASN A 105 -14.81 5.07 12.31
N ASP A 106 -14.87 4.87 10.99
CA ASP A 106 -14.71 5.94 10.01
C ASP A 106 -15.70 5.79 8.84
N TYR A 107 -15.51 4.79 7.96
CA TYR A 107 -16.31 4.65 6.74
C TYR A 107 -16.28 3.25 6.11
N ILE A 108 -17.19 3.03 5.17
CA ILE A 108 -17.11 1.98 4.15
C ILE A 108 -16.88 2.60 2.76
N SER A 109 -16.22 1.86 1.86
CA SER A 109 -16.19 2.22 0.44
C SER A 109 -16.97 1.23 -0.41
N LEU A 110 -17.65 1.74 -1.42
CA LEU A 110 -18.46 0.95 -2.34
C LEU A 110 -18.24 1.35 -3.79
N ILE A 111 -18.47 0.40 -4.70
CA ILE A 111 -18.56 0.63 -6.14
C ILE A 111 -19.89 0.11 -6.65
N TYR A 112 -20.48 0.82 -7.61
CA TYR A 112 -21.65 0.32 -8.33
C TYR A 112 -21.20 -0.66 -9.42
N ALA A 113 -22.04 -1.64 -9.74
CA ALA A 113 -21.74 -2.66 -10.74
C ALA A 113 -21.63 -2.11 -12.18
N GLU A 114 -22.01 -0.84 -12.39
CA GLU A 114 -21.99 -0.20 -13.71
C GLU A 114 -20.58 0.20 -14.16
N GLY A 115 -20.21 -0.24 -15.37
CA GLY A 115 -18.97 0.14 -16.04
C GLY A 115 -17.75 -0.70 -15.67
N ASP A 116 -16.72 -0.65 -16.52
CA ASP A 116 -15.52 -1.47 -16.36
C ASP A 116 -14.63 -1.00 -15.18
N ASN A 117 -14.61 0.32 -14.92
CA ASN A 117 -13.78 0.96 -13.90
C ASN A 117 -14.61 2.02 -13.17
N PRO A 118 -15.48 1.58 -12.24
CA PRO A 118 -16.50 2.42 -11.63
C PRO A 118 -15.90 3.46 -10.69
N LYS A 119 -16.66 4.52 -10.43
CA LYS A 119 -16.37 5.46 -9.33
C LYS A 119 -16.39 4.72 -8.00
N VAL A 120 -15.56 5.20 -7.07
CA VAL A 120 -15.60 4.74 -5.68
C VAL A 120 -16.35 5.76 -4.86
N TRP A 121 -17.30 5.27 -4.08
CA TRP A 121 -18.06 6.06 -3.13
C TRP A 121 -17.64 5.73 -1.72
N ILE A 122 -17.83 6.68 -0.81
CA ILE A 122 -17.55 6.54 0.62
C ILE A 122 -18.82 6.89 1.39
N MET A 123 -19.11 6.11 2.43
CA MET A 123 -20.20 6.37 3.38
C MET A 123 -19.64 6.31 4.80
N SER A 124 -19.88 7.36 5.59
CA SER A 124 -19.40 7.40 6.97
C SER A 124 -20.21 6.45 7.84
N GLU A 125 -19.52 5.84 8.82
CA GLU A 125 -20.16 5.07 9.89
C GLU A 125 -21.11 5.94 10.72
N TYR A 126 -20.71 7.20 10.97
CA TYR A 126 -21.45 8.13 11.82
C TYR A 126 -22.15 9.19 10.99
N TRP A 127 -23.48 9.16 10.99
CA TRP A 127 -24.28 10.23 10.42
C TRP A 127 -24.71 11.21 11.50
N ASP A 128 -24.29 12.46 11.32
CA ASP A 128 -24.82 13.57 12.06
C ASP A 128 -25.99 14.19 11.28
N ASP A 129 -27.22 13.92 11.73
CA ASP A 129 -28.45 14.52 11.19
C ASP A 129 -28.45 16.06 11.22
N THR A 130 -27.52 16.69 11.95
CA THR A 130 -27.38 18.16 12.00
C THR A 130 -26.58 18.72 10.82
N GLU A 131 -25.78 17.91 10.12
CA GLU A 131 -25.10 18.31 8.91
C GLU A 131 -25.98 17.99 7.68
N LYS A 132 -26.43 19.02 6.96
CA LYS A 132 -27.23 18.91 5.72
C LYS A 132 -26.44 18.33 4.53
N GLY A 133 -25.47 17.45 4.77
CA GLY A 133 -24.62 16.83 3.77
C GLY A 133 -25.26 15.63 3.08
N GLU A 134 -24.56 15.05 2.10
CA GLU A 134 -24.84 13.70 1.62
C GLU A 134 -23.90 12.75 2.35
N ASN A 135 -24.41 11.76 3.11
CA ASN A 135 -23.59 10.71 3.73
C ASN A 135 -22.97 9.72 2.73
N LEU A 136 -23.09 10.00 1.44
CA LEU A 136 -22.59 9.17 0.39
C LEU A 136 -21.97 10.11 -0.63
N ALA A 137 -20.65 10.08 -0.71
CA ALA A 137 -19.89 11.00 -1.56
C ALA A 137 -18.97 10.21 -2.49
N ILE A 138 -18.69 10.79 -3.66
CA ILE A 138 -17.69 10.24 -4.56
C ILE A 138 -16.32 10.47 -3.93
N ARG A 139 -15.61 9.38 -3.62
CA ARG A 139 -14.23 9.37 -3.14
C ARG A 139 -13.24 9.56 -4.29
N THR A 140 -13.45 8.82 -5.38
CA THR A 140 -12.62 8.89 -6.59
C THR A 140 -13.46 8.73 -7.85
N GLY A 141 -12.95 9.26 -8.97
CA GLY A 141 -13.58 9.14 -10.28
C GLY A 141 -13.51 7.73 -10.85
N SER A 142 -12.60 6.89 -10.35
CA SER A 142 -12.49 5.48 -10.73
C SER A 142 -11.84 4.61 -9.65
N PHE A 143 -12.01 3.28 -9.76
CA PHE A 143 -11.38 2.32 -8.85
C PHE A 143 -9.85 2.31 -9.00
N THR A 144 -9.31 2.42 -10.22
CA THR A 144 -7.84 2.51 -10.42
C THR A 144 -7.24 3.80 -9.86
N GLU A 145 -8.01 4.90 -9.82
CA GLU A 145 -7.57 6.14 -9.16
C GLU A 145 -7.44 5.95 -7.65
N LEU A 146 -8.35 5.22 -7.01
CA LEU A 146 -8.23 4.84 -5.59
C LEU A 146 -6.95 4.03 -5.37
N MET A 147 -6.67 3.07 -6.22
CA MET A 147 -5.46 2.24 -6.13
C MET A 147 -4.17 3.08 -6.29
N ASN A 148 -4.18 4.09 -7.15
CA ASN A 148 -3.08 5.05 -7.27
C ASN A 148 -2.91 5.89 -5.99
N ILE A 149 -4.00 6.33 -5.36
CA ILE A 149 -3.96 7.04 -4.06
C ILE A 149 -3.31 6.16 -3.01
N PHE A 150 -3.76 4.91 -2.88
CA PHE A 150 -3.19 4.01 -1.91
C PHE A 150 -1.71 3.68 -2.17
N PHE A 151 -1.31 3.57 -3.44
CA PHE A 151 0.10 3.39 -3.77
C PHE A 151 0.94 4.62 -3.36
N LYS A 152 0.45 5.85 -3.56
CA LYS A 152 1.12 7.07 -3.09
C LYS A 152 1.26 7.10 -1.57
N GLN A 153 0.19 6.76 -0.85
CA GLN A 153 0.22 6.63 0.60
C GLN A 153 1.21 5.54 1.03
N THR A 154 1.28 4.43 0.28
CA THR A 154 2.26 3.36 0.53
C THR A 154 3.69 3.86 0.43
N LEU A 155 4.01 4.60 -0.63
CA LEU A 155 5.33 5.21 -0.82
C LEU A 155 5.71 6.13 0.34
N THR A 156 4.75 6.86 0.88
CA THR A 156 4.99 7.86 1.94
C THR A 156 5.07 7.22 3.33
N ASN A 157 4.15 6.29 3.64
CA ASN A 157 3.91 5.84 5.01
C ASN A 157 4.58 4.51 5.34
N HIS A 158 4.92 3.68 4.34
CA HIS A 158 5.49 2.35 4.62
C HIS A 158 6.75 2.39 5.50
N PRO A 159 7.68 3.36 5.35
CA PRO A 159 8.84 3.45 6.22
C PRO A 159 8.54 3.59 7.72
N ALA A 160 7.38 4.17 8.09
CA ALA A 160 6.97 4.26 9.49
C ALA A 160 6.74 2.87 10.11
N SER A 161 6.34 1.88 9.29
CA SER A 161 6.12 0.52 9.75
C SER A 161 7.40 -0.22 10.16
N PHE A 162 8.58 0.25 9.76
CA PHE A 162 9.84 -0.44 10.01
C PHE A 162 10.20 -0.50 11.49
N TYR A 163 9.66 0.43 12.28
CA TYR A 163 9.86 0.51 13.72
C TYR A 163 9.01 -0.50 14.50
N PHE A 164 8.05 -1.19 13.86
CA PHE A 164 7.33 -2.31 14.48
C PHE A 164 8.19 -3.58 14.45
N VAL A 165 9.14 -3.65 15.36
CA VAL A 165 10.07 -4.77 15.48
C VAL A 165 9.45 -5.90 16.28
N PRO A 166 9.42 -7.15 15.76
CA PRO A 166 8.96 -8.31 16.53
C PRO A 166 9.79 -8.52 17.80
N GLN A 167 9.12 -8.90 18.90
CA GLN A 167 9.77 -9.08 20.22
C GLN A 167 10.92 -10.11 20.23
N ASN A 168 10.92 -11.04 19.27
CA ASN A 168 11.97 -12.07 19.16
C ASN A 168 13.23 -11.60 18.42
N ILE A 169 13.28 -10.35 17.96
CA ILE A 169 14.46 -9.79 17.29
C ILE A 169 15.36 -9.10 18.33
N ALA A 170 16.49 -9.72 18.64
CA ALA A 170 17.46 -9.20 19.62
C ALA A 170 18.14 -7.91 19.19
N ASP A 171 18.44 -7.76 17.89
CA ASP A 171 19.04 -6.55 17.32
C ASP A 171 18.00 -5.79 16.48
N SER A 172 17.25 -4.91 17.16
CA SER A 172 16.22 -4.10 16.54
C SER A 172 16.80 -3.09 15.53
N GLU A 173 18.01 -2.59 15.76
CA GLU A 173 18.62 -1.58 14.87
C GLU A 173 19.02 -2.21 13.54
N ALA A 174 19.69 -3.36 13.55
CA ALA A 174 20.05 -4.08 12.33
C ALA A 174 18.79 -4.49 11.54
N TYR A 175 17.71 -4.86 12.23
CA TYR A 175 16.44 -5.17 11.60
C TYR A 175 15.81 -3.98 10.88
N ILE A 176 15.70 -2.83 11.56
CA ILE A 176 15.17 -1.58 10.97
C ILE A 176 16.02 -1.16 9.78
N ARG A 177 17.35 -1.18 9.93
CA ARG A 177 18.30 -0.82 8.86
C ARG A 177 18.11 -1.70 7.62
N LYS A 178 17.95 -3.01 7.80
CA LYS A 178 17.69 -3.95 6.71
C LYS A 178 16.37 -3.64 5.99
N LYS A 179 15.32 -3.26 6.72
CA LYS A 179 14.04 -2.85 6.12
C LYS A 179 14.19 -1.61 5.23
N TYR A 180 14.88 -0.57 5.73
CA TYR A 180 15.19 0.62 4.93
C TYR A 180 16.03 0.30 3.69
N GLN A 181 17.05 -0.56 3.81
CA GLN A 181 17.87 -0.97 2.68
C GLN A 181 17.07 -1.68 1.58
N ASN A 182 16.18 -2.60 1.97
CA ASN A 182 15.30 -3.28 1.02
C ASN A 182 14.37 -2.28 0.32
N TRP A 183 13.78 -1.35 1.09
CA TRP A 183 12.91 -0.29 0.56
C TRP A 183 13.64 0.59 -0.48
N LEU A 184 14.82 1.11 -0.13
CA LEU A 184 15.62 1.95 -1.04
C LEU A 184 16.03 1.20 -2.31
N THR A 185 16.39 -0.08 -2.18
CA THR A 185 16.72 -0.95 -3.32
C THR A 185 15.49 -1.16 -4.22
N GLY A 186 14.31 -1.33 -3.62
CA GLY A 186 13.03 -1.39 -4.32
C GLY A 186 12.73 -0.13 -5.10
N LEU A 187 12.84 1.05 -4.45
CA LEU A 187 12.66 2.35 -5.09
C LEU A 187 13.58 2.50 -6.32
N GLN A 188 14.87 2.19 -6.21
CA GLN A 188 15.78 2.27 -7.36
C GLN A 188 15.43 1.30 -8.49
N SER A 189 14.95 0.11 -8.14
CA SER A 189 14.55 -0.91 -9.12
C SER A 189 13.34 -0.42 -9.92
N ILE A 190 12.34 0.14 -9.24
CA ILE A 190 11.17 0.74 -9.89
C ILE A 190 11.58 1.93 -10.74
N HIS A 191 12.44 2.82 -10.23
CA HIS A 191 12.94 3.95 -11.00
C HIS A 191 13.62 3.52 -12.31
N THR A 192 14.43 2.47 -12.25
CA THR A 192 15.07 1.89 -13.44
C THR A 192 14.07 1.32 -14.42
N ILE A 193 12.98 0.70 -13.93
CA ILE A 193 11.88 0.21 -14.77
C ILE A 193 11.22 1.40 -15.46
N VAL A 194 10.75 2.38 -14.69
CA VAL A 194 10.02 3.55 -15.20
C VAL A 194 10.82 4.32 -16.25
N GLN A 195 12.13 4.46 -16.09
CA GLN A 195 12.99 5.13 -17.08
C GLN A 195 13.13 4.37 -18.41
N LYS A 196 13.01 3.04 -18.38
CA LYS A 196 13.21 2.18 -19.55
C LYS A 196 11.90 1.78 -20.21
N TYR A 197 10.79 1.93 -19.50
CA TYR A 197 9.51 1.35 -19.89
C TYR A 197 8.69 2.35 -20.69
N GLN A 198 8.43 1.99 -21.95
CA GLN A 198 7.45 2.65 -22.81
C GLN A 198 6.28 1.66 -22.96
N ASP A 199 5.28 1.77 -22.09
CA ASP A 199 4.00 1.09 -22.29
C ASP A 199 3.08 1.96 -23.15
N GLU A 200 2.03 1.39 -23.73
CA GLU A 200 0.93 2.15 -24.34
C GLU A 200 -0.28 2.25 -23.40
N ASN A 201 -0.25 1.52 -22.27
CA ASN A 201 -1.32 1.49 -21.29
C ASN A 201 -1.37 2.79 -20.46
N PRO A 202 -2.42 3.62 -20.61
CA PRO A 202 -2.56 4.87 -19.87
C PRO A 202 -2.57 4.70 -18.35
N LEU A 203 -3.12 3.60 -17.83
CA LEU A 203 -3.15 3.35 -16.38
C LEU A 203 -1.76 3.08 -15.82
N ILE A 204 -0.90 2.40 -16.60
CA ILE A 204 0.50 2.19 -16.21
C ILE A 204 1.27 3.52 -16.27
N HIS A 205 0.98 4.40 -17.23
CA HIS A 205 1.55 5.74 -17.25
C HIS A 205 1.17 6.54 -16.01
N GLU A 206 -0.09 6.52 -15.60
CA GLU A 206 -0.54 7.19 -14.36
C GLU A 206 0.18 6.61 -13.13
N LEU A 207 0.28 5.29 -13.01
CA LEU A 207 1.01 4.63 -11.92
C LEU A 207 2.49 5.04 -11.89
N ASN A 208 3.13 5.07 -13.06
CA ASN A 208 4.52 5.48 -13.21
C ASN A 208 4.73 6.96 -12.87
N GLN A 209 3.76 7.81 -13.19
CA GLN A 209 3.77 9.22 -12.80
C GLN A 209 3.68 9.35 -11.28
N CYS A 210 2.76 8.63 -10.63
CA CYS A 210 2.63 8.61 -9.17
C CYS A 210 3.96 8.24 -8.48
N PHE A 211 4.64 7.21 -8.99
CA PHE A 211 5.97 6.83 -8.51
C PHE A 211 7.02 7.91 -8.77
N SER A 212 7.05 8.45 -10.00
CA SER A 212 8.07 9.43 -10.42
C SER A 212 7.99 10.71 -9.60
N ASP A 213 6.78 11.20 -9.32
CA ASP A 213 6.57 12.38 -8.48
C ASP A 213 7.17 12.18 -7.09
N TYR A 214 6.86 11.05 -6.45
CA TYR A 214 7.42 10.69 -5.15
C TYR A 214 8.95 10.56 -5.21
N TYR A 215 9.48 9.84 -6.19
CA TYR A 215 10.92 9.57 -6.29
C TYR A 215 11.71 10.86 -6.51
N GLN A 216 11.22 11.78 -7.36
CA GLN A 216 11.88 13.05 -7.63
C GLN A 216 11.92 13.96 -6.40
N GLN A 217 10.82 14.04 -5.65
CA GLN A 217 10.76 14.81 -4.40
C GLN A 217 11.76 14.30 -3.35
N ASN A 218 12.09 13.00 -3.40
CA ASN A 218 12.96 12.34 -2.42
C ASN A 218 14.36 11.97 -2.96
N ALA A 219 14.69 12.36 -4.20
CA ALA A 219 15.86 11.83 -4.92
C ALA A 219 17.20 12.10 -4.21
N ALA A 220 17.34 13.27 -3.58
CA ALA A 220 18.53 13.64 -2.83
C ALA A 220 18.73 12.75 -1.59
N ALA A 221 17.69 12.57 -0.78
CA ALA A 221 17.71 11.74 0.42
C ALA A 221 17.93 10.26 0.09
N ILE A 222 17.31 9.77 -0.99
CA ILE A 222 17.50 8.40 -1.49
C ILE A 222 18.97 8.20 -1.90
N SER A 223 19.51 9.10 -2.73
CA SER A 223 20.89 9.03 -3.22
C SER A 223 21.93 9.04 -2.10
N GLU A 224 21.77 9.93 -1.12
CA GLU A 224 22.66 10.04 0.03
C GLU A 224 22.67 8.75 0.86
N SER A 225 21.49 8.18 1.12
CA SER A 225 21.34 6.95 1.92
C SER A 225 22.03 5.75 1.26
N LEU A 226 21.89 5.63 -0.07
CA LEU A 226 22.52 4.57 -0.83
C LEU A 226 24.04 4.69 -0.91
N GLN A 227 24.57 5.91 -0.93
CA GLN A 227 26.03 6.15 -0.89
C GLN A 227 26.61 5.81 0.48
N LYS A 228 25.93 6.18 1.58
CA LYS A 228 26.34 5.83 2.95
C LYS A 228 26.43 4.32 3.15
N ASP A 229 25.46 3.56 2.64
CA ASP A 229 25.46 2.10 2.72
C ASP A 229 26.58 1.45 1.88
N LYS A 230 26.96 2.03 0.73
CA LYS A 230 28.11 1.56 -0.04
C LYS A 230 29.43 1.79 0.70
N ASN A 231 29.59 2.94 1.34
CA ASN A 231 30.81 3.28 2.08
C ASN A 231 30.96 2.45 3.36
N ALA A 232 29.85 2.10 4.03
CA ALA A 232 29.86 1.20 5.19
C ALA A 232 30.21 -0.27 4.84
N LYS A 233 30.10 -0.67 3.56
CA LYS A 233 30.44 -2.01 3.07
C LYS A 233 31.82 -2.11 2.42
N SER A 234 32.56 -1.00 2.28
CA SER A 234 33.96 -1.02 1.87
C SER A 234 34.83 -1.33 3.08
N PRO A 235 35.58 -2.45 3.12
CA PRO A 235 36.48 -2.71 4.23
C PRO A 235 37.65 -1.73 4.15
N GLU A 236 37.82 -0.90 5.17
CA GLU A 236 39.13 -0.33 5.45
C GLU A 236 40.10 -1.50 5.68
N LYS A 237 40.92 -1.80 4.68
CA LYS A 237 42.19 -2.46 4.90
C LYS A 237 43.04 -1.53 5.76
N SER A 238 43.16 -1.83 7.04
CA SER A 238 44.34 -1.44 7.80
C SER A 238 44.81 -2.63 8.63
N ASP A 239 45.98 -3.14 8.25
CA ASP A 239 46.78 -4.02 9.09
C ASP A 239 47.37 -3.18 10.22
N ALA A 240 47.00 -3.48 11.47
CA ALA A 240 47.85 -3.24 12.64
C ALA A 240 47.39 -4.11 13.82
N VAL A 241 48.32 -4.93 14.33
CA VAL A 241 48.23 -5.69 15.57
C VAL A 241 48.38 -4.71 16.76
N HIS A 242 47.43 -4.69 17.69
CA HIS A 242 47.63 -4.84 19.16
C HIS A 242 46.39 -4.45 19.99
N GLU A 243 46.12 -5.32 20.97
CA GLU A 243 45.50 -5.11 22.29
C GLU A 243 44.07 -4.58 22.43
N ALA A 244 43.27 -5.39 23.13
CA ALA A 244 41.92 -5.12 23.56
C ALA A 244 41.86 -3.95 24.54
N HIS A 245 41.20 -2.87 24.13
CA HIS A 245 40.61 -1.90 25.03
C HIS A 245 39.11 -1.77 24.75
N ALA A 246 38.32 -1.83 25.83
CA ALA A 246 36.87 -1.80 25.82
C ALA A 246 36.33 -0.59 25.02
N PRO A 247 35.27 -0.77 24.19
CA PRO A 247 34.69 0.36 23.49
C PRO A 247 33.95 1.25 24.50
N LYS A 248 34.38 2.51 24.55
CA LYS A 248 33.63 3.59 25.20
C LYS A 248 32.26 3.67 24.55
N THR A 249 31.22 3.52 25.37
CA THR A 249 29.83 3.83 25.04
C THR A 249 29.70 5.25 24.52
N GLU A 250 29.66 5.40 23.20
CA GLU A 250 29.12 6.59 22.57
C GLU A 250 27.59 6.54 22.75
N SER A 251 27.02 7.61 23.30
CA SER A 251 25.65 7.61 23.80
C SER A 251 24.63 7.37 22.68
N ASN A 252 23.90 6.23 22.77
CA ASN A 252 22.74 5.86 21.95
C ASN A 252 21.70 6.98 21.76
N LYS A 253 21.68 8.03 22.59
CA LYS A 253 20.77 9.18 22.42
C LYS A 253 21.03 9.97 21.13
N ASN A 254 22.27 10.00 20.62
CA ASN A 254 22.64 10.88 19.52
C ASN A 254 22.22 10.33 18.13
N LEU A 255 22.10 9.01 17.99
CA LEU A 255 21.66 8.37 16.73
C LEU A 255 20.12 8.38 16.60
N PHE A 256 19.40 8.14 17.69
CA PHE A 256 17.93 8.22 17.74
C PHE A 256 17.43 9.63 17.42
N GLN A 257 18.12 10.68 17.86
CA GLN A 257 17.79 12.06 17.48
C GLN A 257 18.02 12.33 15.98
N ARG A 258 19.03 11.72 15.36
CA ARG A 258 19.34 11.88 13.93
C ARG A 258 18.35 11.18 13.02
N LEU A 259 17.84 10.01 13.42
CA LEU A 259 16.78 9.30 12.68
C LEU A 259 15.40 9.95 12.90
N ARG A 260 15.15 10.57 14.05
CA ARG A 260 13.91 11.31 14.30
C ARG A 260 13.86 12.65 13.58
N ALA A 261 15.00 13.33 13.43
CA ALA A 261 15.14 14.54 12.61
C ALA A 261 15.05 14.26 11.09
N PHE A 262 15.06 13.00 10.66
CA PHE A 262 14.91 12.60 9.25
C PHE A 262 13.46 12.72 8.75
N PHE A 263 12.46 12.72 9.64
CA PHE A 263 11.04 12.58 9.30
C PHE A 263 10.11 13.63 9.93
N ASN A 264 10.65 14.67 10.58
CA ASN A 264 9.91 15.84 11.05
C ASN A 264 10.41 17.11 10.37
#